data_AF-A0A6L8KCU5-F1
#
_entry.id   AF-A0A6L8KCU5-F1
#
_cell.length_a   1.000
_cell.length_b   1.000
_cell.length_c   1.000
_cell.angle_alpha   90.00
_cell.angle_beta   90.00
_cell.angle_gamma   90.00
#
_symmetry.space_group_name_H-M   'P 1'
#
loop_
_entity.id
_entity.type
_entity.pdbx_description
1 polymer ?
#
loop_
_entity_poly.entity_id
_entity_poly.type
_entity_poly.pdbx_seq_one_letter_code
_entity_poly.pdbx_strand_id
1 'polypeptide(L)'
;MRNDFHDNFSCGFHDRGDETFSFTLTNGAVTAVQVTETHGTRTSTHTDTIGATSTYAVGTDGTITETSIFGHTVETTIYTAAATAGQYTVKSVTDTYIPQGTATTALNVDPNDRAKFTIDTSGAVTAVQRVLDDGTTKAVTVGTGTTYSQLAAGYVLEVQTHGTRTSYEVYHDGNGDGVYTEIAHGSGSTVDLVGLQSQISASIHAVL
;
A
#
# COMPACT_ATOMS: atom_id res chain seq x y z
N MET A 1 27.89 -0.22 20.65
CA MET A 1 28.32 -0.13 19.24
C MET A 1 27.33 -0.97 18.44
N ARG A 2 26.25 -0.33 17.97
CA ARG A 2 25.27 -0.95 17.07
C ARG A 2 25.73 -0.60 15.66
N ASN A 3 25.87 -1.63 14.83
CA ASN A 3 25.98 -1.45 13.39
C ASN A 3 24.61 -1.02 12.90
N ASP A 4 24.51 0.23 12.49
CA ASP A 4 23.36 0.74 11.74
C ASP A 4 23.48 0.19 10.31
N PHE A 5 22.71 -0.85 10.02
CA PHE A 5 22.35 -1.16 8.64
C PHE A 5 21.37 -0.08 8.21
N HIS A 6 21.82 0.80 7.32
CA HIS A 6 20.95 1.68 6.56
C HIS A 6 20.08 0.80 5.67
N ASP A 7 18.86 0.52 6.10
CA ASP A 7 17.79 0.14 5.19
C ASP A 7 17.45 1.38 4.36
N ASN A 8 17.89 1.33 3.11
CA ASN A 8 17.81 2.41 2.14
C ASN A 8 16.41 2.43 1.51
N PHE A 9 15.37 2.55 2.33
CA PHE A 9 14.02 2.84 1.83
C PHE A 9 13.93 4.34 1.57
N SER A 10 14.12 4.72 0.31
CA SER A 10 13.92 6.08 -0.14
C SER A 10 12.44 6.45 -0.04
N CYS A 11 12.12 7.29 0.93
CA CYS A 11 10.89 8.09 0.96
C CYS A 11 11.03 9.36 0.09
N GLY A 12 11.77 9.27 -1.01
CA GLY A 12 12.01 10.38 -1.94
C GLY A 12 11.41 10.08 -3.29
N PHE A 13 10.52 10.94 -3.76
CA PHE A 13 10.13 11.07 -5.16
C PHE A 13 11.40 11.10 -6.02
N HIS A 14 11.77 9.97 -6.63
CA HIS A 14 12.96 9.87 -7.44
C HIS A 14 12.68 10.38 -8.85
N ASP A 15 13.58 11.21 -9.36
CA ASP A 15 13.67 11.57 -10.76
C ASP A 15 14.12 10.31 -11.53
N ARG A 16 13.18 9.42 -11.88
CA ARG A 16 13.42 8.10 -12.53
C ARG A 16 13.91 8.21 -13.99
N GLY A 17 14.43 9.37 -14.40
CA GLY A 17 14.72 9.71 -15.80
C GLY A 17 15.81 8.86 -16.46
N ASP A 18 16.73 8.30 -15.67
CA ASP A 18 17.86 7.48 -16.16
C ASP A 18 17.64 5.96 -15.93
N GLU A 19 16.47 5.56 -15.44
CA GLU A 19 16.12 4.18 -15.16
C GLU A 19 15.50 3.48 -16.38
N THR A 20 15.82 2.20 -16.54
CA THR A 20 15.12 1.30 -17.47
C THR A 20 14.49 0.16 -16.70
N PHE A 21 13.28 -0.21 -17.10
CA PHE A 21 12.46 -1.19 -16.42
C PHE A 21 12.29 -2.43 -17.30
N SER A 22 12.21 -3.59 -16.68
CA SER A 22 11.71 -4.79 -17.35
C SER A 22 10.66 -5.46 -16.48
N PHE A 23 9.64 -6.01 -17.13
CA PHE A 23 8.47 -6.57 -16.47
C PHE A 23 8.34 -8.04 -16.83
N THR A 24 8.15 -8.89 -15.82
CA THR A 24 7.79 -10.29 -16.04
C THR A 24 6.28 -10.42 -16.06
N LEU A 25 5.73 -11.00 -17.12
CA LEU A 25 4.30 -11.24 -17.26
C LEU A 25 3.97 -12.72 -17.06
N THR A 26 2.99 -13.01 -16.22
CA THR A 26 2.39 -14.34 -16.08
C THR A 26 0.89 -14.22 -16.34
N ASN A 27 0.37 -14.94 -17.34
CA ASN A 27 -1.04 -14.88 -17.75
C ASN A 27 -1.56 -13.45 -18.00
N GLY A 28 -0.70 -12.57 -18.52
CA GLY A 28 -1.06 -11.18 -18.82
C GLY A 28 -0.97 -10.20 -17.64
N ALA A 29 -0.64 -10.66 -16.43
CA ALA A 29 -0.40 -9.83 -15.26
C ALA A 29 1.10 -9.65 -15.01
N VAL A 30 1.52 -8.47 -14.56
CA VAL A 30 2.90 -8.24 -14.11
C VAL A 30 3.12 -8.93 -12.77
N THR A 31 4.17 -9.76 -12.68
CA THR A 31 4.51 -10.52 -11.46
C THR A 31 5.89 -10.23 -10.91
N ALA A 32 6.73 -9.50 -11.65
CA ALA A 32 8.01 -8.99 -11.16
C ALA A 32 8.44 -7.77 -11.96
N VAL A 33 9.14 -6.85 -11.30
CA VAL A 33 9.75 -5.66 -11.88
C VAL A 33 11.26 -5.72 -11.64
N GLN A 34 12.05 -5.42 -12.66
CA GLN A 34 13.48 -5.15 -12.48
C GLN A 34 13.79 -3.74 -12.94
N VAL A 35 14.58 -3.04 -12.14
CA VAL A 35 15.08 -1.70 -12.43
C VAL A 35 16.55 -1.81 -12.77
N THR A 36 16.94 -1.16 -13.85
CA THR A 36 18.32 -1.02 -14.29
C THR A 36 18.69 0.46 -14.30
N GLU A 37 19.65 0.81 -13.45
CA GLU A 37 20.19 2.15 -13.29
C GLU A 37 21.58 2.20 -13.92
N THR A 38 21.90 3.29 -14.61
CA THR A 38 23.24 3.53 -15.13
C THR A 38 23.79 4.87 -14.62
N HIS A 39 24.88 4.79 -13.86
CA HIS A 39 25.61 5.96 -13.36
C HIS A 39 26.99 6.01 -14.00
N GLY A 40 27.13 6.82 -15.05
CA GLY A 40 28.34 6.90 -15.85
C GLY A 40 28.62 5.58 -16.57
N THR A 41 29.71 4.90 -16.21
CA THR A 41 30.09 3.60 -16.80
C THR A 41 29.61 2.39 -16.01
N ARG A 42 28.92 2.61 -14.88
CA ARG A 42 28.44 1.54 -14.00
C ARG A 42 26.95 1.32 -14.21
N THR A 43 26.57 0.08 -14.39
CA THR A 43 25.17 -0.35 -14.50
C THR A 43 24.87 -1.34 -13.39
N SER A 44 23.75 -1.15 -12.70
CA SER A 44 23.21 -2.07 -11.71
C SER A 44 21.79 -2.44 -12.07
N THR A 45 21.47 -3.73 -11.93
CA THR A 45 20.12 -4.26 -12.08
C THR A 45 19.70 -4.91 -10.77
N HIS A 46 18.51 -4.56 -10.29
CA HIS A 46 17.93 -5.14 -9.09
C HIS A 46 16.44 -5.39 -9.28
N THR A 47 15.89 -6.30 -8.49
CA THR A 47 14.44 -6.53 -8.43
C THR A 47 13.82 -5.41 -7.61
N ASP A 48 12.78 -4.79 -8.15
CA ASP A 48 11.93 -3.89 -7.41
C ASP A 48 10.70 -4.66 -6.92
N THR A 49 10.38 -4.51 -5.65
CA THR A 49 9.29 -5.24 -5.02
C THR A 49 7.99 -4.53 -5.35
N ILE A 50 7.00 -5.26 -5.88
CA ILE A 50 5.66 -4.72 -6.07
C ILE A 50 5.07 -4.43 -4.69
N GLY A 51 4.82 -3.15 -4.40
CA GLY A 51 4.25 -2.70 -3.15
C GLY A 51 2.86 -3.29 -2.90
N ALA A 52 2.49 -3.42 -1.64
CA ALA A 52 1.19 -4.00 -1.25
C ALA A 52 -0.01 -3.19 -1.74
N THR A 53 0.18 -1.89 -1.93
CA THR A 53 -0.80 -0.94 -2.46
C THR A 53 -0.40 -0.47 -3.87
N SER A 54 0.29 -1.34 -4.62
CA SER A 54 0.72 -1.09 -5.99
C SER A 54 0.17 -2.17 -6.92
N THR A 55 -0.41 -1.75 -8.04
CA THR A 55 -0.90 -2.66 -9.08
C THR A 55 -0.38 -2.24 -10.44
N TYR A 56 -0.32 -3.21 -11.35
CA TYR A 56 0.17 -3.01 -12.71
C TYR A 56 -0.87 -3.52 -13.72
N ALA A 57 -1.23 -2.66 -14.67
CA ALA A 57 -2.10 -2.99 -15.79
C ALA A 57 -1.32 -2.96 -17.11
N VAL A 58 -1.52 -3.98 -17.95
CA VAL A 58 -0.89 -4.07 -19.27
C VAL A 58 -1.88 -3.56 -20.32
N GLY A 59 -1.54 -2.45 -20.96
CA GLY A 59 -2.33 -1.85 -22.03
C GLY A 59 -2.27 -2.66 -23.32
N THR A 60 -3.34 -2.59 -24.11
CA THR A 60 -3.39 -3.22 -25.45
C THR A 60 -2.43 -2.59 -26.45
N ASP A 61 -1.98 -1.36 -26.18
CA ASP A 61 -0.96 -0.62 -26.92
C ASP A 61 0.48 -0.97 -26.48
N GLY A 62 0.63 -1.91 -25.54
CA GLY A 62 1.91 -2.34 -25.00
C GLY A 62 2.46 -1.41 -23.91
N THR A 63 1.70 -0.42 -23.44
CA THR A 63 2.08 0.34 -22.23
C THR A 63 1.85 -0.49 -20.97
N ILE A 64 2.58 -0.18 -19.91
CA ILE A 64 2.33 -0.71 -18.57
C ILE A 64 1.99 0.48 -17.68
N THR A 65 0.90 0.37 -16.93
CA THR A 65 0.49 1.42 -15.98
C THR A 65 0.60 0.87 -14.58
N GLU A 66 1.44 1.48 -13.76
CA GLU A 66 1.48 1.29 -12.32
C GLU A 66 0.52 2.26 -11.64
N THR A 67 -0.23 1.79 -10.66
CA THR A 67 -1.03 2.61 -9.76
C THR A 67 -0.65 2.25 -8.33
N SER A 68 -0.13 3.23 -7.59
CA SER A 68 0.36 3.08 -6.22
C SER A 68 -0.33 4.06 -5.29
N ILE A 69 -0.61 3.64 -4.05
CA ILE A 69 -1.32 4.46 -3.06
C ILE A 69 -0.48 4.57 -1.80
N PHE A 70 -0.20 5.80 -1.36
CA PHE A 70 0.47 6.10 -0.11
C PHE A 70 -0.12 7.37 0.51
N GLY A 71 -0.43 7.30 1.81
CA GLY A 71 -1.11 8.37 2.51
C GLY A 71 -2.43 8.73 1.84
N HIS A 72 -2.52 9.96 1.35
CA HIS A 72 -3.69 10.51 0.66
C HIS A 72 -3.42 10.77 -0.83
N THR A 73 -2.46 10.06 -1.43
CA THR A 73 -2.04 10.28 -2.81
C THR A 73 -2.13 8.98 -3.60
N VAL A 74 -2.65 9.07 -4.82
CA VAL A 74 -2.51 8.04 -5.85
C VAL A 74 -1.42 8.49 -6.82
N GLU A 75 -0.34 7.73 -6.91
CA GLU A 75 0.66 7.89 -7.97
C GLU A 75 0.28 6.96 -9.13
N THR A 76 0.27 7.49 -10.36
CA THR A 76 0.11 6.71 -11.58
C THR A 76 1.34 6.89 -12.46
N THR A 77 2.07 5.80 -12.70
CA THR A 77 3.25 5.78 -13.56
C THR A 77 2.95 5.01 -14.83
N ILE A 78 3.12 5.63 -15.98
CA ILE A 78 2.96 4.99 -17.29
C ILE A 78 4.35 4.69 -17.84
N TYR A 79 4.57 3.44 -18.19
CA TYR A 79 5.77 2.93 -18.83
C TYR A 79 5.51 2.66 -20.31
N THR A 80 6.47 3.02 -21.16
CA THR A 80 6.44 2.75 -22.60
C THR A 80 7.66 1.96 -23.02
N ALA A 81 7.54 1.16 -24.08
CA ALA A 81 8.67 0.40 -24.62
C ALA A 81 9.85 1.33 -24.96
N ALA A 82 11.04 0.93 -24.53
CA ALA A 82 12.31 1.58 -24.84
C ALA A 82 12.85 1.12 -26.19
N ALA A 83 13.99 1.69 -26.61
CA ALA A 83 14.67 1.28 -27.84
C ALA A 83 15.16 -0.18 -27.81
N THR A 84 15.50 -0.68 -26.62
CA THR A 84 15.90 -2.08 -26.42
C THR A 84 14.67 -2.95 -26.16
N ALA A 85 14.53 -4.03 -26.92
CA ALA A 85 13.40 -4.96 -26.75
C ALA A 85 13.33 -5.52 -25.33
N GLY A 86 12.12 -5.53 -24.75
CA GLY A 86 11.88 -5.99 -23.39
C GLY A 86 12.19 -4.97 -22.29
N GLN A 87 12.71 -3.79 -22.64
CA GLN A 87 12.91 -2.68 -21.71
C GLN A 87 11.84 -1.62 -21.89
N TYR A 88 11.58 -0.89 -20.82
CA TYR A 88 10.63 0.21 -20.74
C TYR A 88 11.27 1.42 -20.08
N THR A 89 10.78 2.60 -20.42
CA THR A 89 11.11 3.86 -19.72
C THR A 89 9.83 4.50 -19.20
N VAL A 90 9.96 5.33 -18.17
CA VAL A 90 8.85 6.14 -17.68
C VAL A 90 8.44 7.13 -18.77
N LYS A 91 7.18 7.08 -19.18
CA LYS A 91 6.54 8.02 -20.09
C LYS A 91 5.97 9.21 -19.31
N SER A 92 5.34 8.95 -18.18
CA SER A 92 4.74 9.97 -17.30
C SER A 92 4.53 9.44 -15.91
N VAL A 93 4.63 10.32 -14.92
CA VAL A 93 4.19 10.10 -13.54
C VAL A 93 3.11 11.14 -13.24
N THR A 94 2.06 10.76 -12.52
CA THR A 94 0.99 11.67 -12.10
C THR A 94 0.58 11.38 -10.68
N ASP A 95 0.69 12.40 -9.83
CA ASP A 95 0.21 12.36 -8.45
C ASP A 95 -1.16 13.01 -8.34
N THR A 96 -2.12 12.26 -7.80
CA THR A 96 -3.46 12.75 -7.53
C THR A 96 -3.71 12.76 -6.03
N TYR A 97 -3.85 13.96 -5.47
CA TYR A 97 -4.26 14.16 -4.09
C TYR A 97 -5.73 13.76 -3.90
N ILE A 98 -6.02 13.01 -2.83
CA ILE A 98 -7.35 12.60 -2.42
C ILE A 98 -7.84 13.58 -1.34
N PRO A 99 -8.82 14.45 -1.64
CA PRO A 99 -9.31 15.39 -0.65
C PRO A 99 -10.19 14.72 0.40
N GLN A 100 -9.94 15.05 1.67
CA GLN A 100 -10.79 14.65 2.80
C GLN A 100 -12.24 15.17 2.67
N GLY A 101 -12.44 16.29 1.97
CA GLY A 101 -13.76 16.91 1.81
C GLY A 101 -14.34 17.36 3.16
N THR A 102 -15.53 16.89 3.49
CA THR A 102 -16.21 17.19 4.77
C THR A 102 -16.06 16.07 5.82
N ALA A 103 -15.35 14.98 5.50
CA ALA A 103 -15.15 13.87 6.42
C ALA A 103 -14.35 14.34 7.65
N THR A 104 -14.53 13.71 8.81
CA THR A 104 -13.67 13.99 9.98
C THR A 104 -12.53 12.99 10.15
N THR A 105 -12.56 11.88 9.41
CA THR A 105 -11.46 10.92 9.28
C THR A 105 -10.89 11.00 7.88
N ALA A 106 -9.61 11.38 7.76
CA ALA A 106 -8.91 11.44 6.48
C ALA A 106 -8.42 10.06 6.06
N LEU A 107 -8.46 9.76 4.77
CA LEU A 107 -7.70 8.67 4.19
C LEU A 107 -6.20 8.97 4.38
N ASN A 108 -5.48 8.02 4.96
CA ASN A 108 -4.04 8.06 5.14
C ASN A 108 -3.51 6.61 5.13
N VAL A 109 -3.22 6.11 3.93
CA VAL A 109 -2.80 4.73 3.70
C VAL A 109 -1.35 4.53 4.15
N ASP A 110 -1.12 3.54 5.02
CA ASP A 110 0.22 3.00 5.28
C ASP A 110 0.34 1.60 4.65
N PRO A 111 1.01 1.47 3.49
CA PRO A 111 1.15 0.19 2.79
C PRO A 111 1.90 -0.89 3.58
N ASN A 112 2.68 -0.49 4.60
CA ASN A 112 3.50 -1.40 5.38
C ASN A 112 2.81 -1.86 6.66
N ASP A 113 1.72 -1.20 7.06
CA ASP A 113 0.88 -1.70 8.13
C ASP A 113 -0.27 -2.54 7.59
N ARG A 114 -0.11 -3.85 7.74
CA ARG A 114 -1.00 -4.85 7.17
C ARG A 114 -1.28 -5.95 8.16
N ALA A 115 -2.52 -6.41 8.20
CA ALA A 115 -2.96 -7.44 9.12
C ALA A 115 -4.01 -8.37 8.52
N LYS A 116 -4.06 -9.59 9.03
CA LYS A 116 -5.17 -10.54 8.82
C LYS A 116 -5.99 -10.62 10.10
N PHE A 117 -7.30 -10.50 9.95
CA PHE A 117 -8.25 -10.57 11.06
C PHE A 117 -9.11 -11.83 10.95
N THR A 118 -9.22 -12.57 12.04
CA THR A 118 -10.25 -13.60 12.17
C THR A 118 -11.47 -12.97 12.82
N ILE A 119 -12.54 -12.80 12.05
CA ILE A 119 -13.79 -12.19 12.51
C ILE A 119 -14.83 -13.29 12.65
N ASP A 120 -15.46 -13.38 13.81
CA ASP A 120 -16.54 -14.36 14.03
C ASP A 120 -17.88 -13.88 13.44
N THR A 121 -18.91 -14.71 13.53
CA THR A 121 -20.24 -14.42 12.98
C THR A 121 -20.96 -13.26 13.68
N SER A 122 -20.48 -12.81 14.84
CA SER A 122 -21.00 -11.63 15.55
C SER A 122 -20.31 -10.33 15.14
N GLY A 123 -19.26 -10.41 14.31
CA GLY A 123 -18.41 -9.26 13.94
C GLY A 123 -17.28 -9.02 14.94
N ALA A 124 -17.05 -9.93 15.89
CA ALA A 124 -15.96 -9.80 16.87
C ALA A 124 -14.65 -10.29 16.28
N VAL A 125 -13.58 -9.50 16.45
CA VAL A 125 -12.22 -9.89 16.06
C VAL A 125 -11.65 -10.82 17.12
N THR A 126 -11.37 -12.06 16.74
CA THR A 126 -10.93 -13.14 17.65
C THR A 126 -9.44 -13.47 17.52
N ALA A 127 -8.80 -13.09 16.42
CA ALA A 127 -7.36 -13.20 16.23
C ALA A 127 -6.85 -12.13 15.26
N VAL A 128 -5.61 -11.70 15.47
CA VAL A 128 -4.91 -10.74 14.62
C VAL A 128 -3.55 -11.32 14.25
N GLN A 129 -3.18 -11.22 12.98
CA GLN A 129 -1.85 -11.57 12.49
C GLN A 129 -1.31 -10.40 11.68
N ARG A 130 -0.15 -9.86 12.07
CA ARG A 130 0.56 -8.87 11.26
C ARG A 130 1.14 -9.55 10.02
N VAL A 131 1.02 -8.91 8.87
CA VAL A 131 1.70 -9.30 7.63
C VAL A 131 3.03 -8.56 7.59
N LEU A 132 4.12 -9.29 7.39
CA LEU A 132 5.48 -8.74 7.27
C LEU A 132 5.77 -8.37 5.81
N ASP A 133 6.85 -7.64 5.59
CA ASP A 133 7.24 -7.16 4.26
C ASP A 133 7.52 -8.31 3.28
N ASP A 134 7.97 -9.46 3.78
CA ASP A 134 8.19 -10.69 3.00
C ASP A 134 6.89 -11.49 2.72
N GLY A 135 5.74 -10.96 3.13
CA GLY A 135 4.42 -11.57 2.99
C GLY A 135 4.11 -12.66 4.02
N THR A 136 5.05 -13.01 4.91
CA THR A 136 4.77 -13.95 6.00
C THR A 136 3.93 -13.29 7.09
N THR A 137 3.31 -14.10 7.95
CA THR A 137 2.41 -13.61 9.00
C THR A 137 2.92 -13.93 10.39
N LYS A 138 2.70 -13.01 11.33
CA LYS A 138 3.03 -13.19 12.75
C LYS A 138 1.82 -12.89 13.61
N ALA A 139 1.45 -13.84 14.48
CA ALA A 139 0.39 -13.64 15.46
C ALA A 139 0.69 -12.46 16.38
N VAL A 140 -0.31 -11.61 16.60
CA VAL A 140 -0.23 -10.45 17.50
C VAL A 140 -0.89 -10.81 18.82
N THR A 141 -0.16 -10.65 19.92
CA THR A 141 -0.75 -10.69 21.26
C THR A 141 -1.42 -9.35 21.54
N VAL A 142 -2.75 -9.34 21.56
CA VAL A 142 -3.52 -8.13 21.83
C VAL A 142 -3.38 -7.75 23.31
N GLY A 143 -2.79 -6.57 23.57
CA GLY A 143 -2.62 -6.04 24.91
C GLY A 143 -3.94 -5.56 25.52
N THR A 144 -3.99 -5.41 26.85
CA THR A 144 -5.20 -4.96 27.55
C THR A 144 -5.65 -3.53 27.21
N GLY A 145 -4.79 -2.73 26.58
CA GLY A 145 -5.09 -1.39 26.09
C GLY A 145 -5.54 -1.35 24.63
N THR A 146 -5.59 -2.49 23.93
CA THR A 146 -5.91 -2.54 22.50
C THR A 146 -7.21 -3.31 22.28
N THR A 147 -8.09 -2.78 21.46
CA THR A 147 -9.30 -3.48 21.01
C THR A 147 -9.43 -3.43 19.51
N TYR A 148 -9.89 -4.53 18.92
CA TYR A 148 -10.25 -4.62 17.51
C TYR A 148 -11.74 -4.86 17.37
N SER A 149 -12.38 -4.15 16.45
CA SER A 149 -13.80 -4.31 16.17
C SER A 149 -14.09 -4.15 14.68
N GLN A 150 -14.99 -4.96 14.14
CA GLN A 150 -15.45 -4.76 12.78
C GLN A 150 -16.38 -3.55 12.72
N LEU A 151 -16.04 -2.56 11.90
CA LEU A 151 -16.90 -1.39 11.66
C LEU A 151 -17.98 -1.68 10.63
N ALA A 152 -17.60 -2.41 9.58
CA ALA A 152 -18.44 -2.88 8.48
C ALA A 152 -17.74 -4.08 7.81
N ALA A 153 -18.42 -4.78 6.90
CA ALA A 153 -17.76 -5.80 6.08
C ALA A 153 -16.54 -5.19 5.36
N GLY A 154 -15.38 -5.82 5.50
CA GLY A 154 -14.11 -5.33 4.94
C GLY A 154 -13.45 -4.17 5.69
N TYR A 155 -13.97 -3.71 6.83
CA TYR A 155 -13.36 -2.63 7.64
C TYR A 155 -13.20 -3.02 9.10
N VAL A 156 -11.99 -2.90 9.63
CA VAL A 156 -11.66 -3.17 11.03
C VAL A 156 -11.09 -1.90 11.69
N LEU A 157 -11.55 -1.59 12.89
CA LEU A 157 -11.03 -0.54 13.75
C LEU A 157 -10.16 -1.15 14.83
N GLU A 158 -8.91 -0.70 14.91
CA GLU A 158 -8.08 -0.80 16.09
C GLU A 158 -8.25 0.47 16.94
N VAL A 159 -8.41 0.30 18.26
CA VAL A 159 -8.30 1.40 19.23
C VAL A 159 -7.26 1.02 20.26
N GLN A 160 -6.26 1.88 20.44
CA GLN A 160 -5.22 1.74 21.45
C GLN A 160 -5.41 2.81 22.52
N THR A 161 -5.37 2.41 23.80
CA THR A 161 -5.48 3.29 24.96
C THR A 161 -4.26 3.12 25.86
N HIS A 162 -3.48 4.19 26.00
CA HIS A 162 -2.32 4.28 26.86
C HIS A 162 -2.48 5.42 27.87
N GLY A 163 -2.86 5.08 29.10
CA GLY A 163 -3.18 6.05 30.13
C GLY A 163 -4.42 6.87 29.74
N THR A 164 -4.25 8.19 29.58
CA THR A 164 -5.33 9.10 29.16
C THR A 164 -5.37 9.36 27.66
N ARG A 165 -4.47 8.74 26.88
CA ARG A 165 -4.38 8.91 25.44
C ARG A 165 -5.03 7.73 24.74
N THR A 166 -5.80 8.03 23.71
CA THR A 166 -6.40 7.05 22.83
C THR A 166 -6.07 7.40 21.38
N SER A 167 -5.75 6.40 20.58
CA SER A 167 -5.55 6.49 19.14
C SER A 167 -6.35 5.40 18.44
N TYR A 168 -6.58 5.60 17.15
CA TYR A 168 -7.22 4.62 16.29
C TYR A 168 -6.41 4.38 15.03
N GLU A 169 -6.59 3.19 14.47
CA GLU A 169 -6.21 2.81 13.11
C GLU A 169 -7.40 2.10 12.46
N VAL A 170 -7.62 2.33 11.17
CA VAL A 170 -8.65 1.68 10.38
C VAL A 170 -7.97 0.87 9.29
N TYR A 171 -8.33 -0.39 9.23
CA TYR A 171 -7.83 -1.36 8.28
C TYR A 171 -8.92 -1.71 7.27
N HIS A 172 -8.55 -1.85 6.00
CA HIS A 172 -9.47 -2.21 4.92
C HIS A 172 -8.91 -3.31 4.02
N ASP A 173 -9.76 -4.29 3.68
CA ASP A 173 -9.52 -5.32 2.67
C ASP A 173 -10.39 -4.98 1.46
N GLY A 174 -9.82 -4.22 0.53
CA GLY A 174 -10.55 -3.70 -0.64
C GLY A 174 -10.68 -4.74 -1.76
N ASN A 175 -9.61 -5.49 -1.98
CA ASN A 175 -9.48 -6.50 -3.03
C ASN A 175 -10.07 -7.86 -2.64
N GLY A 176 -10.39 -8.08 -1.36
CA GLY A 176 -11.01 -9.29 -0.84
C GLY A 176 -10.05 -10.48 -0.68
N ASP A 177 -8.75 -10.25 -0.59
CA ASP A 177 -7.74 -11.30 -0.44
C ASP A 177 -7.53 -11.75 1.03
N GLY A 178 -8.19 -11.06 1.97
CA GLY A 178 -8.13 -11.33 3.40
C GLY A 178 -6.90 -10.74 4.11
N VAL A 179 -6.14 -9.87 3.44
CA VAL A 179 -5.12 -8.98 4.02
C VAL A 179 -5.70 -7.58 4.04
N TYR A 180 -5.72 -6.97 5.21
CA TYR A 180 -6.19 -5.62 5.38
C TYR A 180 -4.99 -4.69 5.46
N THR A 181 -5.08 -3.55 4.78
CA THR A 181 -4.09 -2.47 4.83
C THR A 181 -4.61 -1.34 5.72
N GLU A 182 -3.75 -0.69 6.50
CA GLU A 182 -4.12 0.52 7.24
C GLU A 182 -4.44 1.65 6.25
N ILE A 183 -5.63 2.24 6.38
CA ILE A 183 -6.14 3.30 5.49
C ILE A 183 -6.44 4.61 6.21
N ALA A 184 -6.38 4.64 7.54
CA ALA A 184 -6.53 5.86 8.33
C ALA A 184 -6.03 5.64 9.76
N HIS A 185 -5.46 6.67 10.34
CA HIS A 185 -5.13 6.71 11.77
C HIS A 185 -5.41 8.10 12.36
N GLY A 186 -5.47 8.16 13.69
CA GLY A 186 -5.64 9.44 14.38
C GLY A 186 -5.77 9.32 15.89
N SER A 187 -6.12 10.44 16.52
CA SER A 187 -6.37 10.52 17.96
C SER A 187 -7.85 10.31 18.29
N GLY A 188 -8.12 9.71 19.44
CA GLY A 188 -9.47 9.35 19.89
C GLY A 188 -9.86 7.93 19.51
N SER A 189 -11.13 7.58 19.72
CA SER A 189 -11.69 6.25 19.45
C SER A 189 -12.82 6.26 18.41
N THR A 190 -13.14 7.42 17.85
CA THR A 190 -14.27 7.61 16.93
C THR A 190 -13.78 7.80 15.51
N VAL A 191 -14.39 7.06 14.59
CA VAL A 191 -14.10 7.11 13.16
C VAL A 191 -15.36 7.51 12.40
N ASP A 192 -15.23 8.47 11.49
CA ASP A 192 -16.24 8.79 10.49
C ASP A 192 -16.08 7.83 9.30
N LEU A 193 -16.64 6.63 9.44
CA LEU A 193 -16.50 5.59 8.41
C LEU A 193 -17.16 6.00 7.09
N VAL A 194 -18.30 6.67 7.15
CA VAL A 194 -19.03 7.11 5.94
C VAL A 194 -18.21 8.16 5.18
N GLY A 195 -17.64 9.13 5.89
CA GLY A 195 -16.74 10.11 5.30
C GLY A 195 -15.44 9.47 4.77
N LEU A 196 -14.86 8.51 5.48
CA LEU A 196 -13.69 7.76 5.00
C LEU A 196 -14.00 6.98 3.71
N GLN A 197 -15.12 6.25 3.68
CA GLN A 197 -15.56 5.51 2.50
C GLN A 197 -15.81 6.43 1.29
N SER A 198 -16.28 7.65 1.51
CA SER A 198 -16.51 8.61 0.42
C SER A 198 -15.21 9.09 -0.28
N GLN A 199 -14.05 8.91 0.35
CA GLN A 199 -12.73 9.20 -0.23
C GLN A 199 -12.19 8.06 -1.10
N ILE A 200 -12.76 6.85 -0.99
CA ILE A 200 -12.29 5.63 -1.65
C ILE A 200 -13.05 5.45 -2.96
N SER A 201 -12.40 5.75 -4.09
CA SER A 201 -12.94 5.44 -5.42
C SER A 201 -12.82 3.94 -5.72
N ALA A 202 -13.48 3.47 -6.78
CA ALA A 202 -13.34 2.08 -7.23
C ALA A 202 -11.90 1.70 -7.59
N SER A 203 -11.11 2.65 -8.14
CA SER A 203 -9.70 2.40 -8.47
C SER A 203 -8.82 2.32 -7.22
N ILE A 204 -9.13 3.08 -6.16
CA ILE A 204 -8.46 2.96 -4.87
C ILE A 204 -8.83 1.64 -4.21
N HIS A 205 -10.12 1.30 -4.22
CA HIS A 205 -10.65 0.08 -3.61
C HIS A 205 -10.03 -1.20 -4.21
N ALA A 206 -9.76 -1.23 -5.51
CA ALA A 206 -9.17 -2.41 -6.15
C ALA A 206 -7.67 -2.63 -5.84
N VAL A 207 -7.01 -1.64 -5.22
CA VAL A 207 -5.57 -1.66 -4.92
C VAL A 207 -5.31 -1.88 -3.42
N LEU A 208 -6.29 -1.57 -2.58
CA LEU A 208 -6.30 -1.86 -1.13
C LEU A 208 -6.76 -3.28 -0.85
#